data_AF-A0AAP6A529-F1
#
_entry.id   AF-A0AAP6A529-F1
#
_cell.length_a   1.000
_cell.length_b   1.000
_cell.length_c   1.000
_cell.angle_alpha   90.00
_cell.angle_beta   90.00
_cell.angle_gamma   90.00
#
_symmetry.space_group_name_H-M   'P 1'
#
loop_
_entity.id
_entity.type
_entity.pdbx_description
1 polymer ?
#
loop_
_entity_poly.entity_id
_entity_poly.type
_entity_poly.pdbx_seq_one_letter_code
_entity_poly.pdbx_strand_id
1 'polypeptide(L)'
;MNYPTDNLEFFGRAIDEVKDRKELIALRKSLETIRQYYNMARLHGYHDIVKQVNIGEIASLLNMLSRRLLTLSLLEKPDSFSSQQLLNLAMSETSFSFTKIKEEELRLAANDLDDIRRRVANGINLRRDEKDPEWVSLYEEFQRILNKHMTQEVEGYSLSTIKETKQAYQSLFDSVEDYKTRMNRLAMNFGGDTMSARAFKHITQSTVVSDFPAIYQVLKGAKPLIDYQIGLNQGILENEAYLIAQIRQLARKEMMKTEVGKQLKRVDYDKLIRSLMEVYEGEY
;
A
#
# COMPACT_ATOMS: atom_id res chain seq x y z
N MET A 1 -31.49 8.74 -16.22
CA MET A 1 -30.78 9.03 -14.96
C MET A 1 -30.91 10.52 -14.70
N ASN A 2 -31.15 10.96 -13.46
CA ASN A 2 -31.24 12.39 -13.13
C ASN A 2 -29.90 12.92 -12.62
N TYR A 3 -28.83 12.68 -13.38
CA TYR A 3 -27.45 13.07 -13.05
C TYR A 3 -26.79 13.72 -14.28
N PRO A 4 -26.01 14.80 -14.11
CA PRO A 4 -25.34 15.48 -15.21
C PRO A 4 -24.10 14.69 -15.65
N THR A 5 -24.29 13.66 -16.48
CA THR A 5 -23.22 12.74 -16.94
C THR A 5 -22.35 13.31 -18.06
N ASP A 6 -22.75 14.42 -18.65
CA ASP A 6 -22.08 15.17 -19.72
C ASP A 6 -20.97 16.10 -19.20
N ASN A 7 -20.96 16.40 -17.90
CA ASN A 7 -19.95 17.22 -17.26
C ASN A 7 -19.43 16.55 -15.98
N LEU A 8 -18.16 16.10 -15.99
CA LEU A 8 -17.54 15.38 -14.87
C LEU A 8 -17.55 16.18 -13.56
N GLU A 9 -17.38 17.50 -13.63
CA GLU A 9 -17.41 18.37 -12.45
C GLU A 9 -18.81 18.40 -11.82
N PHE A 10 -19.86 18.60 -12.64
CA PHE A 10 -21.23 18.58 -12.15
C PHE A 10 -21.67 17.20 -11.69
N PHE A 11 -21.19 16.14 -12.36
CA PHE A 11 -21.42 14.78 -11.92
C PHE A 11 -20.81 14.52 -10.54
N GLY A 12 -19.55 14.93 -10.34
CA GLY A 12 -18.84 14.86 -9.06
C GLY A 12 -19.62 15.56 -7.94
N ARG A 13 -20.09 16.79 -8.20
CA ARG A 13 -20.95 17.53 -7.27
C ARG A 13 -22.20 16.75 -6.89
N ALA A 14 -22.92 16.23 -7.89
CA ALA A 14 -24.16 15.51 -7.65
C ALA A 14 -23.95 14.26 -6.79
N ILE A 15 -22.89 13.48 -7.03
CA ILE A 15 -22.63 12.25 -6.25
C ILE A 15 -22.06 12.54 -4.85
N ASP A 16 -21.41 13.69 -4.65
CA ASP A 16 -20.89 14.12 -3.34
C ASP A 16 -22.00 14.57 -2.39
N GLU A 17 -23.10 15.10 -2.92
CA GLU A 17 -24.30 15.47 -2.17
C GLU A 17 -25.11 14.25 -1.72
N VAL A 18 -24.99 13.14 -2.44
CA VAL A 18 -25.68 11.89 -2.12
C VAL A 18 -25.02 11.22 -0.92
N LYS A 19 -25.82 11.04 0.14
CA LYS A 19 -25.44 10.28 1.34
C LYS A 19 -25.91 8.82 1.29
N ASP A 20 -26.99 8.52 0.56
CA ASP A 20 -27.50 7.16 0.45
C ASP A 20 -26.66 6.32 -0.52
N ARG A 21 -25.92 5.36 0.02
CA ARG A 21 -25.11 4.42 -0.77
C ARG A 21 -25.94 3.61 -1.75
N LYS A 22 -27.21 3.31 -1.45
CA LYS A 22 -28.07 2.53 -2.35
C LYS A 22 -28.32 3.26 -3.66
N GLU A 23 -28.49 4.57 -3.60
CA GLU A 23 -28.67 5.42 -4.77
C GLU A 23 -27.42 5.40 -5.66
N LEU A 24 -26.24 5.59 -5.06
CA LEU A 24 -24.96 5.53 -5.78
C LEU A 24 -24.68 4.14 -6.39
N ILE A 25 -25.06 3.06 -5.70
CA ILE A 25 -24.96 1.68 -6.23
C ILE A 25 -25.89 1.50 -7.44
N ALA A 26 -27.12 2.03 -7.39
CA ALA A 26 -28.05 1.95 -8.51
C ALA A 26 -27.55 2.74 -9.73
N LEU A 27 -26.99 3.94 -9.49
CA LEU A 27 -26.36 4.76 -10.51
C LEU A 27 -25.16 4.04 -11.15
N ARG A 28 -24.28 3.44 -10.32
CA ARG A 28 -23.15 2.64 -10.81
C ARG A 28 -23.61 1.48 -11.68
N LYS A 29 -24.60 0.70 -11.24
CA LYS A 29 -25.18 -0.39 -12.04
C LYS A 29 -25.68 0.10 -13.39
N SER A 30 -26.31 1.28 -13.42
CA SER A 30 -26.83 1.86 -14.65
C SER A 30 -25.71 2.23 -15.63
N LEU A 31 -24.60 2.80 -15.15
CA LEU A 31 -23.41 3.07 -15.98
C LEU A 31 -22.70 1.78 -16.44
N GLU A 32 -22.64 0.75 -15.58
CA GLU A 32 -22.11 -0.56 -15.95
C GLU A 32 -22.92 -1.20 -17.07
N THR A 33 -24.25 -1.07 -17.04
CA THR A 33 -25.14 -1.51 -18.11
C THR A 33 -24.88 -0.78 -19.43
N ILE A 34 -24.65 0.54 -19.41
CA ILE A 34 -24.28 1.29 -20.63
C ILE A 34 -22.95 0.77 -21.19
N ARG A 35 -21.96 0.52 -20.34
CA ARG A 35 -20.68 -0.08 -20.75
C ARG A 35 -20.87 -1.47 -21.39
N GLN A 36 -21.74 -2.30 -20.82
CA GLN A 36 -22.08 -3.61 -21.39
C GLN A 36 -22.72 -3.48 -22.78
N TYR A 37 -23.72 -2.59 -22.94
CA TYR A 37 -24.35 -2.35 -24.23
C TYR A 37 -23.38 -1.78 -25.27
N TYR A 38 -22.49 -0.87 -24.87
CA TYR A 38 -21.42 -0.39 -25.74
C TYR A 38 -20.53 -1.54 -26.24
N ASN A 39 -20.10 -2.42 -25.34
CA ASN A 39 -19.26 -3.57 -25.70
C ASN A 39 -19.98 -4.53 -26.65
N MET A 40 -21.26 -4.80 -26.42
CA MET A 40 -22.09 -5.60 -27.32
C MET A 40 -22.25 -4.92 -28.69
N ALA A 41 -22.56 -3.62 -28.72
CA ALA A 41 -22.70 -2.87 -29.96
C ALA A 41 -21.42 -2.88 -30.79
N ARG A 42 -20.26 -2.75 -30.14
CA ARG A 42 -18.95 -2.88 -30.78
C ARG A 42 -18.70 -4.28 -31.32
N LEU A 43 -19.01 -5.32 -30.54
CA LEU A 43 -18.84 -6.72 -30.95
C LEU A 43 -19.70 -7.08 -32.18
N HIS A 44 -20.91 -6.55 -32.24
CA HIS A 44 -21.87 -6.82 -33.32
C HIS A 44 -21.75 -5.86 -34.51
N GLY A 45 -20.81 -4.91 -34.51
CA GLY A 45 -20.58 -4.00 -35.64
C GLY A 45 -21.57 -2.85 -35.77
N TYR A 46 -22.31 -2.50 -34.71
CA TYR A 46 -23.24 -1.37 -34.70
C TYR A 46 -22.49 -0.03 -34.52
N HIS A 47 -21.77 0.38 -35.56
CA HIS A 47 -20.88 1.54 -35.54
C HIS A 47 -21.58 2.88 -35.21
N ASP A 48 -22.84 3.05 -35.62
CA ASP A 48 -23.59 4.28 -35.36
C ASP A 48 -23.91 4.47 -33.87
N ILE A 49 -24.17 3.37 -33.15
CA ILE A 49 -24.39 3.37 -31.70
C ILE A 49 -23.08 3.62 -30.96
N VAL A 50 -21.99 2.98 -31.41
CA VAL A 50 -20.66 3.13 -30.81
C VAL A 50 -20.17 4.58 -30.86
N LYS A 51 -20.45 5.31 -31.94
CA LYS A 51 -20.06 6.73 -32.11
C LYS A 51 -20.78 7.68 -31.15
N GLN A 52 -21.95 7.30 -30.62
CA GLN A 52 -22.74 8.15 -29.72
C GLN A 52 -22.29 8.05 -28.26
N VAL A 53 -21.41 7.10 -27.93
CA VAL A 53 -21.01 6.82 -26.55
C VAL A 53 -19.50 6.98 -26.39
N ASN A 54 -19.11 7.93 -25.56
CA ASN A 54 -17.72 8.06 -25.14
C ASN A 54 -17.41 7.08 -24.00
N ILE A 55 -16.77 5.96 -24.33
CA ILE A 55 -16.41 4.93 -23.34
C ILE A 55 -15.41 5.43 -22.29
N GLY A 56 -14.58 6.41 -22.64
CA GLY A 56 -13.65 7.05 -21.72
C GLY A 56 -14.38 7.84 -20.64
N GLU A 57 -15.40 8.61 -21.01
CA GLU A 57 -16.25 9.33 -20.05
C GLU A 57 -16.99 8.37 -19.12
N ILE A 58 -17.56 7.27 -19.64
CA ILE A 58 -18.20 6.25 -18.81
C ILE A 58 -17.21 5.66 -17.78
N ALA A 59 -15.97 5.38 -18.21
CA ALA A 59 -14.94 4.88 -17.30
C ALA A 59 -14.62 5.91 -16.20
N SER A 60 -14.48 7.19 -16.54
CA SER A 60 -14.28 8.27 -15.58
C SER A 60 -15.43 8.37 -14.57
N LEU A 61 -16.69 8.37 -15.04
CA LEU A 61 -17.88 8.40 -14.18
C LEU A 61 -17.94 7.20 -13.23
N LEU A 62 -17.65 6.00 -13.74
CA LEU A 62 -17.59 4.76 -12.93
C LEU A 62 -16.48 4.82 -11.87
N ASN A 63 -15.32 5.38 -12.21
CA ASN A 63 -14.22 5.55 -11.27
C ASN A 63 -14.59 6.54 -10.16
N MET A 64 -15.20 7.67 -10.49
CA MET A 64 -15.68 8.67 -9.52
C MET A 64 -16.69 8.05 -8.54
N LEU A 65 -17.67 7.29 -9.06
CA LEU A 65 -18.64 6.58 -8.21
C LEU A 65 -17.99 5.51 -7.33
N SER A 66 -17.07 4.75 -7.89
CA SER A 66 -16.39 3.69 -7.15
C SER A 66 -15.57 4.27 -6.00
N ARG A 67 -14.85 5.37 -6.25
CA ARG A 67 -14.14 6.12 -5.21
C ARG A 67 -15.08 6.64 -4.14
N ARG A 68 -16.16 7.33 -4.53
CA ARG A 68 -17.17 7.86 -3.59
C ARG A 68 -17.75 6.76 -2.70
N LEU A 69 -18.13 5.62 -3.29
CA LEU A 69 -18.65 4.46 -2.56
C LEU A 69 -17.61 3.88 -1.59
N LEU A 70 -16.34 3.81 -1.99
CA LEU A 70 -15.25 3.38 -1.13
C LEU A 70 -15.04 4.34 0.04
N THR A 71 -15.01 5.65 -0.21
CA THR A 71 -14.90 6.70 0.84
C THR A 71 -16.03 6.57 1.86
N LEU A 72 -17.28 6.44 1.41
CA LEU A 72 -18.42 6.25 2.33
C LEU A 72 -18.30 4.93 3.11
N SER A 73 -17.85 3.86 2.47
CA SER A 73 -17.67 2.56 3.12
C SER A 73 -16.56 2.60 4.17
N LEU A 74 -15.47 3.32 3.90
CA LEU A 74 -14.36 3.55 4.83
C LEU A 74 -14.83 4.32 6.08
N LEU A 75 -15.63 5.36 5.89
CA LEU A 75 -16.17 6.14 7.01
C LEU A 75 -17.18 5.33 7.86
N GLU A 76 -17.95 4.43 7.25
CA GLU A 76 -18.88 3.57 7.98
C GLU A 76 -18.19 2.43 8.74
N LYS A 77 -17.16 1.81 8.15
CA LYS A 77 -16.49 0.61 8.68
C LYS A 77 -14.98 0.63 8.36
N PRO A 78 -14.19 1.47 9.03
CA PRO A 78 -12.77 1.63 8.72
C PRO A 78 -11.99 0.32 8.90
N ASP A 79 -12.33 -0.46 9.91
CA ASP A 79 -11.65 -1.73 10.26
C ASP A 79 -11.91 -2.85 9.25
N SER A 80 -12.84 -2.67 8.31
CA SER A 80 -13.17 -3.67 7.29
C SER A 80 -12.24 -3.66 6.07
N PHE A 81 -11.33 -2.69 5.99
CA PHE A 81 -10.44 -2.52 4.85
C PHE A 81 -9.06 -3.11 5.12
N SER A 82 -8.54 -3.86 4.16
CA SER A 82 -7.14 -4.27 4.14
C SER A 82 -6.20 -3.10 3.86
N SER A 83 -4.93 -3.24 4.25
CA SER A 83 -3.86 -2.28 3.94
C SER A 83 -3.78 -1.94 2.46
N GLN A 84 -3.91 -2.96 1.60
CA GLN A 84 -3.89 -2.78 0.16
C GLN A 84 -5.04 -1.90 -0.33
N GLN A 85 -6.26 -2.11 0.19
CA GLN A 85 -7.43 -1.33 -0.23
C GLN A 85 -7.31 0.13 0.17
N LEU A 86 -6.82 0.42 1.38
CA LEU A 86 -6.65 1.80 1.86
C LEU A 86 -5.54 2.54 1.12
N LEU A 87 -4.41 1.87 0.87
CA LEU A 87 -3.32 2.45 0.08
C LEU A 87 -3.81 2.74 -1.35
N ASN A 88 -4.51 1.80 -1.98
CA ASN A 88 -5.06 2.00 -3.33
C ASN A 88 -6.06 3.17 -3.39
N LEU A 89 -6.94 3.29 -2.39
CA LEU A 89 -7.86 4.42 -2.28
C LEU A 89 -7.09 5.75 -2.17
N ALA A 90 -6.09 5.82 -1.30
CA ALA A 90 -5.32 7.03 -1.08
C ALA A 90 -4.44 7.43 -2.27
N MET A 91 -3.99 6.46 -3.07
CA MET A 91 -3.24 6.69 -4.31
C MET A 91 -4.12 7.13 -5.48
N SER A 92 -5.44 6.87 -5.42
CA SER A 92 -6.38 7.27 -6.48
C SER A 92 -6.47 8.79 -6.63
N GLU A 93 -6.65 9.25 -7.87
CA GLU A 93 -6.88 10.66 -8.17
C GLU A 93 -8.24 11.11 -7.61
N THR A 94 -8.27 12.31 -7.04
CA THR A 94 -9.51 12.96 -6.62
C THR A 94 -9.83 14.08 -7.61
N SER A 95 -11.04 14.11 -8.15
CA SER A 95 -11.60 15.28 -8.79
C SER A 95 -12.33 16.10 -7.72
N PHE A 96 -11.78 17.24 -7.31
CA PHE A 96 -12.44 18.10 -6.33
C PHE A 96 -13.73 18.70 -6.89
N SER A 97 -14.79 18.65 -6.09
CA SER A 97 -16.05 19.36 -6.35
C SER A 97 -15.88 20.85 -6.03
N PHE A 98 -15.82 21.66 -7.09
CA PHE A 98 -15.50 23.10 -7.06
C PHE A 98 -16.49 23.99 -6.27
N THR A 99 -17.65 23.48 -5.81
CA THR A 99 -18.61 24.27 -5.00
C THR A 99 -18.28 24.32 -3.51
N LYS A 100 -17.52 23.35 -2.95
CA LYS A 100 -17.08 23.38 -1.53
C LYS A 100 -15.88 24.29 -1.29
N ILE A 101 -15.18 24.64 -2.36
CA ILE A 101 -13.95 25.42 -2.36
C ILE A 101 -14.22 26.67 -3.19
N LYS A 102 -14.77 27.70 -2.56
CA LYS A 102 -15.16 28.95 -3.25
C LYS A 102 -13.96 29.83 -3.63
N GLU A 103 -12.76 29.48 -3.19
CA GLU A 103 -11.54 30.26 -3.36
C GLU A 103 -10.48 29.45 -4.10
N GLU A 104 -9.82 30.06 -5.09
CA GLU A 104 -8.72 29.44 -5.84
C GLU A 104 -7.59 28.97 -4.91
N GLU A 105 -7.33 29.69 -3.82
CA GLU A 105 -6.35 29.32 -2.79
C GLU A 105 -6.70 27.98 -2.12
N LEU A 106 -7.95 27.81 -1.70
CA LEU A 106 -8.44 26.56 -1.13
C LEU A 106 -8.28 25.40 -2.12
N ARG A 107 -8.42 25.65 -3.43
CA ARG A 107 -8.33 24.61 -4.47
C ARG A 107 -6.90 24.12 -4.61
N LEU A 108 -5.96 25.06 -4.69
CA LEU A 108 -4.54 24.76 -4.72
C LEU A 108 -4.11 24.02 -3.46
N ALA A 109 -4.58 24.46 -2.29
CA ALA A 109 -4.26 23.80 -1.02
C ALA A 109 -4.80 22.36 -0.94
N ALA A 110 -5.99 22.10 -1.47
CA ALA A 110 -6.57 20.75 -1.53
C ALA A 110 -5.81 19.84 -2.51
N ASN A 111 -5.42 20.35 -3.68
CA ASN A 111 -4.58 19.62 -4.63
C ASN A 111 -3.23 19.23 -4.02
N ASP A 112 -2.58 20.16 -3.32
CA ASP A 112 -1.33 19.88 -2.61
C ASP A 112 -1.49 18.81 -1.52
N LEU A 113 -2.62 18.84 -0.80
CA LEU A 113 -2.94 17.87 0.23
C LEU A 113 -3.11 16.45 -0.35
N ASP A 114 -3.74 16.34 -1.51
CA ASP A 114 -3.86 15.08 -2.24
C ASP A 114 -2.53 14.59 -2.78
N ASP A 115 -1.68 15.49 -3.28
CA ASP A 115 -0.36 15.11 -3.77
C ASP A 115 0.49 14.48 -2.67
N ILE A 116 0.54 15.12 -1.49
CA ILE A 116 1.30 14.56 -0.38
C ILE A 116 0.68 13.26 0.16
N ARG A 117 -0.65 13.14 0.21
CA ARG A 117 -1.34 11.88 0.54
C ARG A 117 -0.88 10.75 -0.37
N ARG A 118 -0.86 10.98 -1.69
CA ARG A 118 -0.43 9.97 -2.68
C ARG A 118 1.03 9.61 -2.50
N ARG A 119 1.90 10.60 -2.25
CA ARG A 119 3.33 10.35 -2.01
C ARG A 119 3.58 9.49 -0.77
N VAL A 120 2.89 9.79 0.34
CA VAL A 120 2.96 8.99 1.57
C VAL A 120 2.43 7.57 1.33
N ALA A 121 1.26 7.44 0.71
CA ALA A 121 0.67 6.13 0.40
C ALA A 121 1.59 5.28 -0.48
N ASN A 122 2.18 5.87 -1.53
CA ASN A 122 3.18 5.20 -2.37
C ASN A 122 4.42 4.79 -1.57
N GLY A 123 4.94 5.67 -0.71
CA GLY A 123 6.11 5.40 0.12
C GLY A 123 5.90 4.20 1.06
N ILE A 124 4.74 4.12 1.69
CA ILE A 124 4.35 2.99 2.57
C ILE A 124 4.14 1.71 1.75
N ASN A 125 3.47 1.80 0.60
CA ASN A 125 3.15 0.65 -0.25
C ASN A 125 4.39 -0.01 -0.86
N LEU A 126 5.38 0.78 -1.31
CA LEU A 126 6.61 0.27 -1.91
C LEU A 126 7.48 -0.57 -0.97
N ARG A 127 7.27 -0.46 0.34
CA ARG A 127 8.01 -1.22 1.37
C ARG A 127 7.09 -1.87 2.38
N ARG A 128 6.00 -2.48 1.91
CA ARG A 128 5.03 -3.14 2.77
C ARG A 128 5.72 -4.25 3.58
N ASP A 129 5.69 -4.10 4.91
CA ASP A 129 6.21 -5.09 5.84
C ASP A 129 5.34 -5.18 7.10
N GLU A 130 4.25 -5.94 7.00
CA GLU A 130 3.24 -6.05 8.07
C GLU A 130 3.76 -6.76 9.34
N LYS A 131 4.95 -7.35 9.26
CA LYS A 131 5.64 -7.99 10.39
C LYS A 131 6.63 -7.05 11.09
N ASP A 132 6.97 -5.91 10.49
CA ASP A 132 7.83 -4.89 11.11
C ASP A 132 6.98 -3.92 11.97
N PRO A 133 7.14 -3.90 13.30
CA PRO A 133 6.36 -3.01 14.17
C PRO A 133 6.51 -1.52 13.80
N GLU A 134 7.67 -1.13 13.27
CA GLU A 134 7.91 0.25 12.84
C GLU A 134 7.08 0.61 11.61
N TRP A 135 7.00 -0.30 10.62
CA TRP A 135 6.13 -0.13 9.46
C TRP A 135 4.66 -0.11 9.87
N VAL A 136 4.25 -1.02 10.76
CA VAL A 136 2.88 -1.06 11.29
C VAL A 136 2.50 0.27 11.92
N SER A 137 3.37 0.86 12.75
CA SER A 137 3.11 2.17 13.36
C SER A 137 2.97 3.30 12.32
N LEU A 138 3.82 3.32 11.29
CA LEU A 138 3.71 4.29 10.19
C LEU A 138 2.39 4.14 9.43
N TYR A 139 1.97 2.89 9.22
CA TYR A 139 0.72 2.58 8.54
C TYR A 139 -0.52 2.94 9.38
N GLU A 140 -0.51 2.68 10.68
CA GLU A 140 -1.60 3.08 11.60
C GLU A 140 -1.75 4.62 11.64
N GLU A 141 -0.62 5.35 11.70
CA GLU A 141 -0.64 6.80 11.65
C GLU A 141 -1.17 7.31 10.30
N PHE A 142 -0.78 6.66 9.20
CA PHE A 142 -1.35 6.93 7.88
C PHE A 142 -2.87 6.74 7.86
N GLN A 143 -3.38 5.63 8.40
CA GLN A 143 -4.82 5.35 8.48
C GLN A 143 -5.54 6.43 9.28
N ARG A 144 -4.98 6.86 10.41
CA ARG A 144 -5.53 7.93 11.24
C ARG A 144 -5.66 9.25 10.46
N ILE A 145 -4.60 9.65 9.76
CA ILE A 145 -4.59 10.88 8.95
C ILE A 145 -5.55 10.74 7.76
N LEU A 146 -5.56 9.58 7.08
CA LEU A 146 -6.44 9.31 5.95
C LEU A 146 -7.91 9.38 6.37
N ASN A 147 -8.29 8.79 7.51
CA ASN A 147 -9.66 8.87 8.02
C ASN A 147 -10.06 10.32 8.32
N LYS A 148 -9.19 11.11 8.97
CA LYS A 148 -9.43 12.55 9.18
C LYS A 148 -9.63 13.28 7.85
N HIS A 149 -8.80 12.98 6.85
CA HIS A 149 -8.89 13.58 5.52
C HIS A 149 -10.19 13.20 4.79
N MET A 150 -10.60 11.93 4.82
CA MET A 150 -11.84 11.47 4.17
C MET A 150 -13.09 12.07 4.82
N THR A 151 -13.08 12.26 6.15
CA THR A 151 -14.15 12.98 6.85
C THR A 151 -14.25 14.42 6.36
N GLN A 152 -13.12 15.13 6.23
CA GLN A 152 -13.07 16.50 5.69
C GLN A 152 -13.58 16.57 4.25
N GLU A 153 -13.33 15.56 3.43
CA GLU A 153 -13.85 15.52 2.05
C GLU A 153 -15.39 15.48 2.02
N VAL A 154 -15.99 14.74 2.95
CA VAL A 154 -17.46 14.64 3.07
C VAL A 154 -18.06 15.88 3.72
N GLU A 155 -17.50 16.35 4.84
CA GLU A 155 -18.01 17.48 5.62
C GLU A 155 -17.70 18.85 4.98
N GLY A 156 -16.64 18.92 4.18
CA GLY A 156 -16.12 20.14 3.56
C GLY A 156 -14.79 20.58 4.16
N TYR A 157 -14.01 21.32 3.37
CA TYR A 157 -12.70 21.82 3.76
C TYR A 157 -12.76 23.25 4.32
N SER A 158 -11.81 23.55 5.20
CA SER A 158 -11.37 24.90 5.53
C SER A 158 -9.85 25.00 5.32
N LEU A 159 -9.31 26.21 5.13
CA LEU A 159 -7.85 26.40 5.00
C LEU A 159 -7.09 25.87 6.23
N SER A 160 -7.64 26.08 7.43
CA SER A 160 -7.04 25.59 8.68
C SER A 160 -6.96 24.06 8.70
N THR A 161 -8.06 23.39 8.37
CA THR A 161 -8.14 21.92 8.39
C THR A 161 -7.27 21.29 7.32
N ILE A 162 -7.22 21.88 6.11
CA ILE A 162 -6.29 21.45 5.04
C ILE A 162 -4.84 21.58 5.53
N LYS A 163 -4.47 22.73 6.10
CA LYS A 163 -3.09 23.00 6.54
C LYS A 163 -2.65 22.01 7.63
N GLU A 164 -3.50 21.76 8.61
CA GLU A 164 -3.25 20.77 9.67
C GLU A 164 -3.06 19.36 9.10
N THR A 165 -3.97 18.91 8.22
CA THR A 165 -3.89 17.57 7.62
C THR A 165 -2.66 17.45 6.72
N LYS A 166 -2.32 18.50 5.96
CA LYS A 166 -1.10 18.57 5.12
C LYS A 166 0.15 18.45 5.97
N GLN A 167 0.21 19.16 7.10
CA GLN A 167 1.33 19.08 8.04
C GLN A 167 1.46 17.67 8.64
N ALA A 168 0.35 17.02 8.99
CA ALA A 168 0.38 15.64 9.48
C ALA A 168 0.93 14.67 8.42
N TYR A 169 0.49 14.79 7.16
CA TYR A 169 1.06 14.01 6.07
C TYR A 169 2.55 14.33 5.82
N GLN A 170 2.99 15.57 5.99
CA GLN A 170 4.40 15.93 5.83
C GLN A 170 5.27 15.28 6.91
N SER A 171 4.88 15.37 8.17
CA SER A 171 5.60 14.70 9.26
C SER A 171 5.68 13.18 9.05
N LEU A 172 4.58 12.58 8.58
CA LEU A 172 4.54 11.16 8.25
C LEU A 172 5.41 10.83 7.02
N PHE A 173 5.39 11.67 5.98
CA PHE A 173 6.25 11.52 4.81
C PHE A 173 7.74 11.49 5.21
N ASP A 174 8.16 12.42 6.06
CA ASP A 174 9.55 12.48 6.53
C ASP A 174 9.92 11.23 7.33
N SER A 175 9.00 10.71 8.15
CA SER A 175 9.18 9.47 8.91
C SER A 175 9.29 8.24 8.01
N VAL A 176 8.47 8.16 6.96
CA VAL A 176 8.51 7.08 5.95
C VAL A 176 9.82 7.15 5.15
N GLU A 177 10.29 8.33 4.78
CA GLU A 177 11.55 8.50 4.06
C GLU A 177 12.77 8.15 4.92
N ASP A 178 12.77 8.51 6.22
CA ASP A 178 13.82 8.07 7.15
C ASP A 178 13.85 6.54 7.29
N TYR A 179 12.68 5.92 7.52
CA TYR A 179 12.53 4.46 7.59
C TYR A 179 13.10 3.79 6.34
N LYS A 180 12.67 4.25 5.15
CA LYS A 180 13.16 3.78 3.85
C LYS A 180 14.68 3.97 3.71
N THR A 181 15.22 5.09 4.16
CA THR A 181 16.67 5.38 4.07
C THR A 181 17.47 4.47 4.99
N ARG A 182 17.00 4.20 6.20
CA ARG A 182 17.63 3.22 7.11
C ARG A 182 17.55 1.79 6.56
N MET A 183 16.40 1.38 6.04
CA MET A 183 16.25 0.05 5.43
C MET A 183 17.09 -0.13 4.17
N ASN A 184 17.23 0.91 3.34
CA ASN A 184 18.15 0.89 2.20
C ASN A 184 19.61 0.70 2.62
N ARG A 185 20.07 1.43 3.64
CA ARG A 185 21.42 1.26 4.18
C ARG A 185 21.63 -0.14 4.75
N LEU A 186 20.61 -0.68 5.44
CA LEU A 186 20.65 -2.05 5.93
C LEU A 186 20.77 -3.06 4.78
N ALA A 187 19.97 -2.93 3.72
CA ALA A 187 20.07 -3.78 2.53
C ALA A 187 21.44 -3.69 1.85
N MET A 188 22.05 -2.51 1.79
CA MET A 188 23.41 -2.35 1.27
C MET A 188 24.45 -3.16 2.06
N ASN A 189 24.29 -3.31 3.38
CA ASN A 189 25.18 -4.19 4.17
C ASN A 189 25.05 -5.67 3.76
N PHE A 190 23.89 -6.07 3.24
CA PHE A 190 23.63 -7.38 2.65
C PHE A 190 23.83 -7.43 1.12
N GLY A 191 24.58 -6.49 0.54
CA GLY A 191 24.87 -6.49 -0.91
C GLY A 191 23.66 -6.13 -1.78
N GLY A 192 22.66 -5.45 -1.21
CA GLY A 192 21.42 -5.09 -1.89
C GLY A 192 20.26 -6.05 -1.62
N ASP A 193 20.48 -7.14 -0.88
CA ASP A 193 19.41 -8.09 -0.53
C ASP A 193 18.45 -7.51 0.51
N THR A 194 17.26 -7.13 0.06
CA THR A 194 16.18 -6.60 0.89
C THR A 194 15.55 -7.65 1.79
N MET A 195 15.56 -8.93 1.41
CA MET A 195 15.02 -10.02 2.24
C MET A 195 15.90 -10.24 3.47
N SER A 196 17.22 -10.30 3.30
CA SER A 196 18.14 -10.37 4.44
C SER A 196 18.03 -9.14 5.36
N ALA A 197 17.84 -7.94 4.78
CA ALA A 197 17.63 -6.74 5.57
C ALA A 197 16.36 -6.82 6.43
N ARG A 198 15.23 -7.24 5.85
CA ARG A 198 13.97 -7.45 6.58
C ARG A 198 14.12 -8.50 7.65
N ALA A 199 14.73 -9.64 7.31
CA ALA A 199 14.94 -10.71 8.27
C ALA A 199 15.80 -10.23 9.46
N PHE A 200 16.90 -9.53 9.18
CA PHE A 200 17.72 -8.93 10.23
C PHE A 200 16.92 -7.97 11.12
N LYS A 201 16.11 -7.09 10.50
CA LYS A 201 15.28 -6.11 11.19
C LYS A 201 14.22 -6.79 12.06
N HIS A 202 13.56 -7.84 11.61
CA HIS A 202 12.56 -8.58 12.39
C HIS A 202 13.17 -9.26 13.62
N ILE A 203 14.38 -9.81 13.50
CA ILE A 203 15.06 -10.49 14.62
C ILE A 203 15.53 -9.48 15.67
N THR A 204 16.11 -8.37 15.23
CA THR A 204 16.89 -7.44 16.08
C THR A 204 16.15 -6.17 16.44
N GLN A 205 15.08 -5.84 15.72
CA GLN A 205 14.41 -4.54 15.72
C GLN A 205 15.33 -3.36 15.38
N SER A 206 16.54 -3.62 14.88
CA SER A 206 17.56 -2.63 14.56
C SER A 206 17.88 -2.61 13.06
N THR A 207 18.42 -1.48 12.61
CA THR A 207 19.00 -1.31 11.26
C THR A 207 20.53 -1.19 11.30
N VAL A 208 21.12 -1.37 12.48
CA VAL A 208 22.54 -1.22 12.75
C VAL A 208 23.16 -2.60 12.93
N VAL A 209 23.85 -3.09 11.89
CA VAL A 209 24.41 -4.45 11.87
C VAL A 209 25.53 -4.67 12.90
N SER A 210 26.23 -3.59 13.28
CA SER A 210 27.31 -3.64 14.27
C SER A 210 26.83 -3.97 15.69
N ASP A 211 25.56 -3.72 15.99
CA ASP A 211 24.97 -4.04 17.30
C ASP A 211 24.73 -5.55 17.44
N PHE A 212 24.59 -6.27 16.31
CA PHE A 212 24.30 -7.70 16.27
C PHE A 212 25.20 -8.44 15.27
N PRO A 213 26.54 -8.44 15.50
CA PRO A 213 27.49 -8.94 14.52
C PRO A 213 27.35 -10.44 14.24
N ALA A 214 26.97 -11.24 15.25
CA ALA A 214 26.72 -12.67 15.11
C ALA A 214 25.53 -12.97 14.19
N ILE A 215 24.40 -12.27 14.38
CA ILE A 215 23.19 -12.41 13.55
C ILE A 215 23.50 -11.98 12.13
N TYR A 216 24.12 -10.80 11.97
CA TYR A 216 24.49 -10.26 10.67
C TYR A 216 25.37 -11.23 9.88
N GLN A 217 26.42 -11.77 10.51
CA GLN A 217 27.36 -12.67 9.85
C GLN A 217 26.72 -14.00 9.42
N VAL A 218 25.92 -14.61 10.31
CA VAL A 218 25.24 -15.88 10.00
C VAL A 218 24.23 -15.66 8.88
N LEU A 219 23.43 -14.60 8.96
CA LEU A 219 22.42 -14.31 7.95
C LEU A 219 23.04 -14.03 6.59
N LYS A 220 24.09 -13.19 6.55
CA LYS A 220 24.83 -12.83 5.33
C LYS A 220 25.47 -14.05 4.65
N GLY A 221 25.95 -15.01 5.43
CA GLY A 221 26.51 -16.26 4.89
C GLY A 221 25.46 -17.27 4.46
N ALA A 222 24.35 -17.38 5.22
CA ALA A 222 23.40 -18.47 5.06
C ALA A 222 22.42 -18.21 3.92
N LYS A 223 21.97 -16.96 3.76
CA LYS A 223 20.96 -16.60 2.75
C LYS A 223 21.35 -17.01 1.32
N PRO A 224 22.55 -16.70 0.80
CA PRO A 224 22.93 -17.10 -0.57
C PRO A 224 22.95 -18.62 -0.76
N LEU A 225 23.27 -19.38 0.29
CA LEU A 225 23.25 -20.84 0.23
C LEU A 225 21.83 -21.39 0.19
N ILE A 226 20.91 -20.76 0.94
CA ILE A 226 19.49 -21.13 0.93
C ILE A 226 18.90 -20.80 -0.45
N ASP A 227 19.17 -19.60 -0.99
CA ASP A 227 18.73 -19.20 -2.33
C ASP A 227 19.22 -20.17 -3.41
N TYR A 228 20.48 -20.60 -3.31
CA TYR A 228 21.03 -21.59 -4.21
C TYR A 228 20.28 -22.93 -4.13
N GLN A 229 19.95 -23.42 -2.93
CA GLN A 229 19.20 -24.67 -2.78
C GLN A 229 17.77 -24.56 -3.32
N ILE A 230 17.08 -23.45 -3.05
CA ILE A 230 15.74 -23.18 -3.59
C ILE A 230 15.79 -23.08 -5.12
N GLY A 231 16.82 -22.44 -5.68
CA GLY A 231 17.02 -22.36 -7.13
C GLY A 231 17.24 -23.71 -7.80
N LEU A 232 17.86 -24.68 -7.12
CA LEU A 232 18.02 -26.06 -7.62
C LEU A 232 16.71 -26.86 -7.57
N ASN A 233 15.84 -26.58 -6.59
CA ASN A 233 14.56 -27.27 -6.45
C ASN A 233 13.51 -26.33 -5.85
N GLN A 234 12.72 -25.69 -6.72
CA GLN A 234 11.67 -24.77 -6.30
C GLN A 234 10.57 -25.48 -5.49
N GLY A 235 10.36 -26.79 -5.68
CA GLY A 235 9.39 -27.58 -4.91
C GLY A 235 9.70 -27.65 -3.40
N ILE A 236 10.88 -27.21 -2.97
CA ILE A 236 11.22 -27.02 -1.55
C ILE A 236 10.27 -26.02 -0.88
N LEU A 237 9.82 -24.99 -1.61
CA LEU A 237 8.92 -23.96 -1.09
C LEU A 237 7.54 -24.53 -0.70
N GLU A 238 7.12 -25.63 -1.32
CA GLU A 238 5.85 -26.30 -1.03
C GLU A 238 5.92 -27.19 0.23
N ASN A 239 7.13 -27.51 0.70
CA ASN A 239 7.35 -28.35 1.88
C ASN A 239 8.05 -27.55 2.99
N GLU A 240 7.24 -26.84 3.78
CA GLU A 240 7.67 -26.01 4.90
C GLU A 240 8.63 -26.75 5.86
N ALA A 241 8.29 -27.98 6.25
CA ALA A 241 9.11 -28.76 7.18
C ALA A 241 10.51 -29.05 6.61
N TYR A 242 10.59 -29.35 5.32
CA TYR A 242 11.86 -29.57 4.62
C TYR A 242 12.65 -28.26 4.48
N LEU A 243 12.00 -27.16 4.08
CA LEU A 243 12.64 -25.85 3.99
C LEU A 243 13.21 -25.39 5.33
N ILE A 244 12.45 -25.51 6.42
CA ILE A 244 12.92 -25.18 7.78
C ILE A 244 14.15 -26.04 8.15
N ALA A 245 14.15 -27.33 7.83
CA ALA A 245 15.28 -28.20 8.09
C ALA A 245 16.53 -27.76 7.31
N GLN A 246 16.38 -27.38 6.03
CA GLN A 246 17.46 -26.86 5.20
C GLN A 246 18.01 -25.52 5.72
N ILE A 247 17.13 -24.56 6.02
CA ILE A 247 17.51 -23.27 6.61
C ILE A 247 18.30 -23.49 7.91
N ARG A 248 17.84 -24.39 8.79
CA ARG A 248 18.56 -24.77 10.01
C ARG A 248 19.93 -25.37 9.71
N GLN A 249 20.03 -26.29 8.77
CA GLN A 249 21.32 -26.92 8.46
C GLN A 249 22.34 -25.89 7.95
N LEU A 250 21.92 -25.03 7.02
CA LEU A 250 22.79 -24.03 6.40
C LEU A 250 23.17 -22.91 7.37
N ALA A 251 22.21 -22.37 8.13
CA ALA A 251 22.49 -21.37 9.16
C ALA A 251 23.43 -21.92 10.24
N ARG A 252 23.25 -23.18 10.67
CA ARG A 252 24.17 -23.83 11.63
C ARG A 252 25.58 -23.95 11.07
N LYS A 253 25.72 -24.31 9.79
CA LYS A 253 27.02 -24.40 9.12
C LYS A 253 27.73 -23.04 9.13
N GLU A 254 27.03 -21.97 8.75
CA GLU A 254 27.62 -20.62 8.76
C GLU A 254 27.97 -20.14 10.16
N MET A 255 27.10 -20.39 11.14
CA MET A 255 27.35 -20.05 12.54
C MET A 255 28.62 -20.69 13.08
N MET A 256 28.97 -21.91 12.63
CA MET A 256 30.17 -22.61 13.07
C MET A 256 31.46 -22.18 12.37
N LYS A 257 31.39 -21.43 11.26
CA LYS A 257 32.59 -21.01 10.52
C LYS A 257 33.41 -19.95 11.24
N THR A 258 32.82 -19.16 12.12
CA THR A 258 33.44 -17.96 12.68
C THR A 258 33.24 -17.86 14.18
N GLU A 259 34.22 -17.29 14.89
CA GLU A 259 34.13 -17.13 16.35
C GLU A 259 32.99 -16.20 16.76
N VAL A 260 32.72 -15.16 15.96
CA VAL A 260 31.59 -14.25 16.17
C VAL A 260 30.25 -14.97 15.95
N GLY A 261 30.13 -15.80 14.90
CA GLY A 261 28.95 -16.64 14.69
C GLY A 261 28.68 -17.60 15.86
N LYS A 262 29.73 -18.22 16.42
CA LYS A 262 29.60 -19.14 17.58
C LYS A 262 29.06 -18.47 18.85
N GLN A 263 29.13 -17.14 18.96
CA GLN A 263 28.56 -16.39 20.09
C GLN A 263 27.03 -16.26 20.00
N LEU A 264 26.41 -16.63 18.88
CA LEU A 264 24.97 -16.56 18.69
C LEU A 264 24.23 -17.48 19.67
N LYS A 265 23.37 -16.89 20.51
CA LYS A 265 22.59 -17.64 21.49
C LYS A 265 21.53 -18.47 20.78
N ARG A 266 21.15 -19.60 21.40
CA ARG A 266 20.10 -20.50 20.87
C ARG A 266 18.78 -19.77 20.59
N VAL A 267 18.35 -18.87 21.47
CA VAL A 267 17.11 -18.10 21.31
C VAL A 267 17.17 -17.22 20.06
N ASP A 268 18.30 -16.54 19.83
CA ASP A 268 18.48 -15.66 18.67
C ASP A 268 18.65 -16.47 17.38
N TYR A 269 19.27 -17.65 17.47
CA TYR A 269 19.31 -18.61 16.37
C TYR A 269 17.91 -19.08 15.98
N ASP A 270 17.07 -19.46 16.94
CA ASP A 270 15.70 -19.90 16.66
C ASP A 270 14.86 -18.77 16.04
N LYS A 271 15.04 -17.51 16.48
CA LYS A 271 14.44 -16.32 15.84
C LYS A 271 14.95 -16.11 14.42
N LEU A 272 16.26 -16.30 14.18
CA LEU A 272 16.86 -16.18 12.85
C LEU A 272 16.24 -17.17 11.86
N ILE A 273 16.02 -18.41 12.28
CA ILE A 273 15.38 -19.43 11.43
C ILE A 273 13.94 -19.03 11.08
N ARG A 274 13.16 -18.57 12.07
CA ARG A 274 11.78 -18.13 11.84
C ARG A 274 11.74 -16.95 10.87
N SER A 275 12.56 -15.94 11.10
CA SER A 275 12.59 -14.77 10.26
C SER A 275 13.07 -15.05 8.82
N LEU A 276 14.02 -15.98 8.65
CA LEU A 276 14.40 -16.47 7.33
C LEU A 276 13.27 -17.23 6.63
N MET A 277 12.49 -18.03 7.36
CA MET A 277 11.31 -18.70 6.80
C MET A 277 10.26 -17.68 6.36
N GLU A 278 9.96 -16.71 7.21
CA GLU A 278 8.95 -15.67 6.99
C GLU A 278 9.19 -14.85 5.72
N VAL A 279 10.45 -14.58 5.36
CA VAL A 279 10.77 -13.84 4.13
C VAL A 279 10.54 -14.69 2.88
N TYR A 280 10.61 -16.02 2.94
CA TYR A 280 10.29 -16.88 1.80
C TYR A 280 8.79 -17.14 1.66
N GLU A 281 8.01 -17.11 2.74
CA GLU A 281 6.54 -17.24 2.70
C GLU A 281 5.85 -16.01 2.08
N GLY A 282 6.44 -14.82 2.20
CA GLY A 282 5.81 -13.56 1.79
C GLY A 282 5.97 -13.19 0.31
N GLU A 283 6.71 -13.98 -0.46
CA GLU A 283 7.10 -13.66 -1.85
C GLU A 283 6.51 -14.63 -2.90
N TYR A 284 5.82 -15.70 -2.48
CA TYR A 284 5.21 -16.72 -3.35
C TYR A 284 3.70 -16.89 -3.12
#